data_AF-A0A424KI43-F1
#
_entry.id   AF-A0A424KI43-F1
#
_cell.length_a   1.000
_cell.length_b   1.000
_cell.length_c   1.000
_cell.angle_alpha   90.00
_cell.angle_beta   90.00
_cell.angle_gamma   90.00
#
_symmetry.space_group_name_H-M   'P 1'
#
loop_
_entity.id
_entity.type
_entity.pdbx_description
1 polymer ?
#
loop_
_entity_poly.entity_id
_entity_poly.type
_entity_poly.pdbx_seq_one_letter_code
_entity_poly.pdbx_strand_id
1 'polypeptide(L)'
;MQNVSDFNTLLMLEMDKEESYENNCLITNEPLEKSHIKLTCTHSFNYKPLLNEVCKQKINLIRGKKYSNNLEIQKLTKYQMKCPYCRTIQNGILPYIKTHPKIRYVNWPQKQALKLNKCPYQFKSGKRKNQPCNKFCCFEYCKQHLNLLEKRNVKKENKNIIKCTALTRKGNQCSRKSFSSLQPFCLQHSKLLKNKKKIPGTNTTSICQPVTI
;
A
#
# COMPACT_ATOMS: atom_id res chain seq x y z
N MET A 1 12.49 -34.97 48.55
CA MET A 1 13.12 -35.59 47.37
C MET A 1 12.64 -34.81 46.15
N GLN A 2 13.53 -34.05 45.51
CA GLN A 2 13.15 -33.23 44.34
C GLN A 2 12.84 -34.17 43.18
N ASN A 3 11.61 -34.07 42.68
CA ASN A 3 11.10 -34.80 41.53
C ASN A 3 11.75 -34.20 40.28
N VAL A 4 12.96 -34.64 39.95
CA VAL A 4 13.66 -34.26 38.73
C VAL A 4 13.06 -35.10 37.62
N SER A 5 11.99 -34.61 37.00
CA SER A 5 11.50 -35.18 35.75
C SER A 5 12.65 -35.16 34.74
N ASP A 6 13.02 -36.33 34.22
CA ASP A 6 14.07 -36.48 33.21
C ASP A 6 13.76 -35.56 32.01
N PHE A 7 14.76 -34.77 31.59
CA PHE A 7 14.64 -33.78 30.52
C PHE A 7 14.04 -34.38 29.25
N ASN A 8 14.42 -35.62 28.94
CA ASN A 8 13.92 -36.35 27.77
C ASN A 8 12.41 -36.67 27.89
N THR A 9 11.93 -36.94 29.11
CA THR A 9 10.51 -37.22 29.35
C THR A 9 9.67 -35.96 29.15
N LEU A 10 10.15 -34.82 29.64
CA LEU A 10 9.50 -33.53 29.40
C LEU A 10 9.50 -33.15 27.92
N LEU A 11 10.59 -33.43 27.20
CA LEU A 11 10.70 -33.14 25.77
C LEU A 11 9.70 -33.96 24.94
N MET A 12 9.54 -35.26 25.24
CA MET A 12 8.57 -36.12 24.56
C MET A 12 7.13 -35.61 24.75
N LEU A 13 6.76 -35.25 25.99
CA LEU A 13 5.44 -34.71 26.29
C LEU A 13 5.14 -33.39 25.57
N GLU A 14 6.16 -32.57 25.30
CA GLU A 14 6.00 -31.32 24.55
C GLU A 14 5.88 -31.57 23.05
N MET A 15 6.63 -32.53 22.50
CA MET A 15 6.55 -32.91 21.08
C MET A 15 5.21 -33.52 20.70
N ASP A 16 4.52 -34.16 21.65
CA ASP A 16 3.18 -34.74 21.46
C ASP A 16 2.06 -33.68 21.42
N LYS A 17 2.35 -32.41 21.74
CA LYS A 17 1.40 -31.33 21.56
C LYS A 17 1.36 -30.94 20.08
N GLU A 18 0.26 -31.29 19.40
CA GLU A 18 -0.01 -30.84 18.03
C GLU A 18 -0.35 -29.33 17.98
N GLU A 19 0.65 -28.48 18.20
CA GLU A 19 0.52 -27.06 17.90
C GLU A 19 0.82 -26.83 16.42
N SER A 20 -0.20 -26.41 15.65
CA SER A 20 -0.02 -26.09 14.24
C SER A 20 0.76 -24.77 14.10
N TYR A 21 2.05 -24.85 13.77
CA TYR A 21 2.93 -23.68 13.54
C TYR A 21 2.77 -23.04 12.15
N GLU A 22 1.78 -23.43 11.34
CA GLU A 22 1.65 -22.99 9.94
C GLU A 22 1.47 -21.48 9.76
N ASN A 23 1.07 -20.75 10.82
CA ASN A 23 0.79 -19.32 10.76
C ASN A 23 1.73 -18.46 11.59
N ASN A 24 2.89 -18.97 11.98
CA ASN A 24 3.88 -18.25 12.78
C ASN A 24 5.10 -17.81 11.97
N CYS A 25 5.69 -16.69 12.36
CA CYS A 25 6.93 -16.16 11.83
C CYS A 25 8.11 -17.00 12.32
N LEU A 26 8.89 -17.60 11.42
CA LEU A 26 10.01 -18.49 11.77
C LEU A 26 11.23 -17.79 12.41
N ILE A 27 11.18 -16.47 12.64
CA ILE A 27 12.23 -15.72 13.36
C ILE A 27 11.81 -15.39 14.79
N THR A 28 10.55 -14.98 14.99
CA THR A 28 10.05 -14.51 16.29
C THR A 28 9.09 -15.48 16.96
N ASN A 29 8.62 -16.51 16.25
CA ASN A 29 7.54 -17.42 16.65
C ASN A 29 6.21 -16.73 16.96
N GLU A 30 6.05 -15.47 16.55
CA GLU A 30 4.80 -14.72 16.65
C GLU A 30 3.89 -15.00 15.44
N PRO A 31 2.57 -14.79 15.55
CA PRO A 31 1.67 -14.92 14.40
C PRO A 31 2.07 -14.01 13.23
N LEU A 32 1.82 -14.49 12.01
CA LEU A 32 2.13 -13.76 10.78
C LEU A 32 1.24 -12.52 10.63
N GLU A 33 1.88 -11.37 10.48
CA GLU A 33 1.18 -10.11 10.24
C GLU A 33 0.60 -10.03 8.82
N LYS A 34 -0.31 -9.07 8.58
CA LYS A 34 -0.79 -8.73 7.23
C LYS A 34 0.34 -8.37 6.25
N SER A 35 1.46 -7.88 6.77
CA SER A 35 2.63 -7.47 5.98
C SER A 35 3.70 -8.56 5.85
N HIS A 36 3.39 -9.81 6.22
CA HIS A 36 4.33 -10.92 6.11
C HIS A 36 4.82 -11.14 4.68
N ILE A 37 6.01 -11.69 4.58
CA ILE A 37 6.68 -12.02 3.32
C ILE A 37 6.89 -13.52 3.26
N LYS A 38 6.36 -14.15 2.21
CA LYS A 38 6.70 -15.52 1.83
C LYS A 38 7.81 -15.50 0.79
N LEU A 39 8.95 -16.04 1.15
CA LEU A 39 10.13 -16.12 0.27
C LEU A 39 9.98 -17.21 -0.81
N THR A 40 10.87 -17.23 -1.80
CA THR A 40 10.82 -18.24 -2.88
C THR A 40 11.06 -19.67 -2.39
N CYS A 41 11.75 -19.82 -1.26
CA CYS A 41 11.98 -21.07 -0.54
C CYS A 41 10.82 -21.44 0.40
N THR A 42 9.59 -20.96 0.13
CA THR A 42 8.34 -21.20 0.87
C THR A 42 8.25 -20.74 2.34
N HIS A 43 9.36 -20.33 2.96
CA HIS A 43 9.38 -19.80 4.33
C HIS A 43 8.74 -18.41 4.43
N SER A 44 7.92 -18.23 5.47
CA SER A 44 7.19 -16.99 5.76
C SER A 44 7.74 -16.28 6.99
N PHE A 45 7.87 -14.96 6.90
CA PHE A 45 8.40 -14.13 7.98
C PHE A 45 7.65 -12.80 8.10
N ASN A 46 7.57 -12.28 9.32
CA ASN A 46 7.15 -10.90 9.53
C ASN A 46 8.20 -9.93 8.95
N TYR A 47 7.73 -8.82 8.38
CA TYR A 47 8.57 -7.91 7.61
C TYR A 47 9.71 -7.31 8.45
N LYS A 48 9.41 -6.85 9.67
CA LYS A 48 10.37 -6.18 10.54
C LYS A 48 11.51 -7.11 10.99
N PRO A 49 11.24 -8.32 11.53
CA PRO A 49 12.29 -9.30 11.80
C PRO A 49 13.15 -9.65 10.58
N LEU A 50 12.51 -9.88 9.43
CA LEU A 50 13.22 -10.20 8.19
C LEU A 50 14.10 -9.03 7.71
N LEU A 51 13.61 -7.80 7.79
CA LEU A 51 14.37 -6.60 7.43
C LEU A 51 15.64 -6.47 8.29
N ASN A 52 15.51 -6.67 9.60
CA ASN A 52 16.63 -6.58 10.53
C ASN A 52 17.68 -7.66 10.27
N GLU A 53 17.22 -8.87 9.95
CA GLU A 53 18.11 -9.97 9.59
C GLU A 53 18.88 -9.66 8.30
N VAL A 54 18.20 -9.23 7.23
CA VAL A 54 18.84 -8.93 5.94
C VAL A 54 19.82 -7.75 6.07
N CYS A 55 19.53 -6.77 6.95
CA CYS A 55 20.49 -5.73 7.30
C CYS A 55 21.79 -6.29 7.89
N LYS A 56 21.71 -7.29 8.77
CA LYS A 56 22.89 -7.96 9.34
C LYS A 56 23.66 -8.73 8.28
N GLN A 57 22.97 -9.44 7.38
CA GLN A 57 23.61 -10.13 6.25
C GLN A 57 24.42 -9.18 5.34
N LYS A 58 23.95 -7.93 5.21
CA LYS A 58 24.52 -6.93 4.29
C LYS A 58 25.27 -5.82 5.00
N ILE A 59 25.69 -6.03 6.25
CA ILE A 59 26.34 -5.00 7.07
C ILE A 59 27.58 -4.40 6.40
N ASN A 60 28.35 -5.22 5.68
CA ASN A 60 29.52 -4.81 4.89
C ASN A 60 29.17 -3.89 3.71
N LEU A 61 27.99 -4.05 3.10
CA LEU A 61 27.51 -3.20 2.02
C LEU A 61 26.93 -1.88 2.54
N ILE A 62 26.36 -1.89 3.76
CA ILE A 62 25.70 -0.73 4.37
C ILE A 62 26.73 0.18 5.05
N ARG A 63 27.62 -0.38 5.86
CA ARG A 63 28.60 0.38 6.67
C ARG A 63 30.02 0.38 6.08
N GLY A 64 30.23 -0.36 4.99
CA GLY A 64 31.53 -0.49 4.32
C GLY A 64 32.32 -1.73 4.75
N LYS A 65 33.40 -2.02 4.00
CA LYS A 65 34.19 -3.26 4.13
C LYS A 65 34.79 -3.48 5.54
N LYS A 66 35.02 -2.41 6.31
CA LYS A 66 35.54 -2.46 7.68
C LYS A 66 34.63 -3.27 8.64
N TYR A 67 33.34 -3.32 8.36
CA TYR A 67 32.34 -3.98 9.20
C TYR A 67 31.92 -5.35 8.65
N SER A 68 32.85 -6.11 8.05
CA SER A 68 32.54 -7.44 7.52
C SER A 68 32.22 -8.44 8.63
N ASN A 69 31.16 -9.23 8.42
CA ASN A 69 30.90 -10.40 9.24
C ASN A 69 31.80 -11.54 8.77
N ASN A 70 32.98 -11.67 9.38
CA ASN A 70 33.97 -12.68 8.98
C ASN A 70 33.48 -14.13 9.21
N LEU A 71 32.43 -14.32 10.00
CA LEU A 71 31.77 -15.61 10.22
C LEU A 71 30.87 -16.02 9.04
N GLU A 72 30.53 -15.09 8.16
CA GLU A 72 29.67 -15.34 7.00
C GLU A 72 30.52 -15.80 5.80
N ILE A 73 30.53 -17.11 5.57
CA ILE A 73 31.30 -17.73 4.48
C ILE A 73 30.65 -17.40 3.12
N GLN A 74 29.31 -17.37 3.07
CA GLN A 74 28.57 -17.19 1.83
C GLN A 74 28.38 -15.71 1.49
N LYS A 75 29.21 -15.21 0.57
CA LYS A 75 29.18 -13.79 0.16
C LYS A 75 27.97 -13.50 -0.75
N LEU A 76 27.08 -12.62 -0.29
CA LEU A 76 25.94 -12.14 -1.07
C LEU A 76 26.33 -10.97 -1.99
N THR A 77 25.75 -10.92 -3.19
CA THR A 77 25.85 -9.73 -4.05
C THR A 77 24.93 -8.60 -3.57
N LYS A 78 25.07 -7.41 -4.19
CA LYS A 78 24.29 -6.20 -3.85
C LYS A 78 22.79 -6.44 -3.82
N TYR A 79 22.26 -7.24 -4.74
CA TYR A 79 20.82 -7.47 -4.92
C TYR A 79 20.40 -8.92 -4.65
N GLN A 80 21.12 -9.61 -3.78
CA GLN A 80 20.73 -10.94 -3.29
C GLN A 80 20.52 -10.91 -1.79
N MET A 81 19.63 -11.76 -1.29
CA MET A 81 19.45 -11.99 0.15
C MET A 81 19.36 -13.48 0.43
N LYS A 82 19.68 -13.87 1.66
CA LYS A 82 19.63 -15.26 2.10
C LYS A 82 18.41 -15.46 3.00
N CYS A 83 17.76 -16.61 2.88
CA CYS A 83 16.70 -16.98 3.81
C CYS A 83 17.29 -17.19 5.22
N PRO A 84 16.72 -16.57 6.28
CA PRO A 84 17.17 -16.77 7.66
C PRO A 84 17.08 -18.22 8.13
N TYR A 85 16.10 -18.98 7.61
CA TYR A 85 15.82 -20.35 8.02
C TYR A 85 16.66 -21.36 7.23
N CYS A 86 16.37 -21.52 5.94
CA CYS A 86 17.00 -22.56 5.11
C CYS A 86 18.28 -22.11 4.38
N ARG A 87 18.74 -20.88 4.58
CA ARG A 87 19.95 -20.32 3.95
C ARG A 87 19.95 -20.31 2.40
N THR A 88 18.83 -20.57 1.74
CA THR A 88 18.73 -20.44 0.27
C THR A 88 18.92 -18.99 -0.15
N ILE A 89 19.81 -18.75 -1.12
CA ILE A 89 20.02 -17.43 -1.73
C ILE A 89 18.88 -17.12 -2.70
N GLN A 90 18.39 -15.90 -2.64
CA GLN A 90 17.34 -15.38 -3.50
C GLN A 90 17.84 -14.14 -4.24
N ASN A 91 17.48 -14.06 -5.52
CA ASN A 91 17.77 -12.92 -6.36
C ASN A 91 16.68 -11.85 -6.18
N GLY A 92 17.08 -10.69 -5.69
CA GLY A 92 16.22 -9.58 -5.35
C GLY A 92 16.42 -9.14 -3.91
N ILE A 93 15.90 -7.95 -3.60
CA ILE A 93 15.89 -7.36 -2.26
C ILE A 93 14.46 -7.27 -1.73
N LEU A 94 14.29 -6.92 -0.46
CA LEU A 94 12.95 -6.79 0.12
C LEU A 94 12.15 -5.66 -0.56
N PRO A 95 10.83 -5.79 -0.73
CA PRO A 95 9.99 -4.71 -1.22
C PRO A 95 9.84 -3.60 -0.17
N TYR A 96 9.97 -2.33 -0.57
CA TYR A 96 9.90 -1.20 0.36
C TYR A 96 8.47 -0.95 0.87
N ILE A 97 8.26 -1.08 2.18
CA ILE A 97 7.00 -0.69 2.86
C ILE A 97 7.14 0.70 3.49
N LYS A 98 6.13 1.56 3.30
CA LYS A 98 6.11 2.96 3.78
C LYS A 98 6.37 3.12 5.28
N THR A 99 6.01 2.12 6.09
CA THR A 99 6.16 2.12 7.56
C THR A 99 7.62 2.00 8.03
N HIS A 100 8.55 1.66 7.13
CA HIS A 100 9.95 1.42 7.46
C HIS A 100 10.86 2.37 6.67
N PRO A 101 12.11 2.61 7.12
CA PRO A 101 13.06 3.43 6.38
C PRO A 101 13.54 2.76 5.10
N LYS A 102 13.97 3.57 4.13
CA LYS A 102 14.62 3.09 2.89
C LYS A 102 16.09 2.81 3.17
N ILE A 103 16.49 1.55 2.99
CA ILE A 103 17.85 1.05 3.20
C ILE A 103 18.35 0.50 1.86
N ARG A 104 19.41 1.12 1.33
CA ARG A 104 20.04 0.70 0.08
C ARG A 104 20.53 -0.75 0.19
N TYR A 105 20.35 -1.52 -0.88
CA TYR A 105 20.71 -2.95 -1.00
C TYR A 105 19.90 -3.91 -0.13
N VAL A 106 19.02 -3.41 0.75
CA VAL A 106 18.18 -4.23 1.64
C VAL A 106 16.72 -4.18 1.22
N ASN A 107 16.13 -2.97 1.14
CA ASN A 107 14.73 -2.79 0.68
C ASN A 107 14.59 -1.72 -0.42
N TRP A 108 15.70 -1.12 -0.85
CA TRP A 108 15.76 -0.12 -1.90
C TRP A 108 16.94 -0.36 -2.85
N PRO A 109 16.80 -0.24 -4.19
CA PRO A 109 15.67 0.32 -4.95
C PRO A 109 14.56 -0.67 -5.32
N GLN A 110 13.32 -0.18 -5.44
CA GLN A 110 12.14 -1.00 -5.77
C GLN A 110 12.26 -1.78 -7.09
N LYS A 111 13.08 -1.32 -8.05
CA LYS A 111 13.31 -2.03 -9.31
C LYS A 111 13.96 -3.42 -9.10
N GLN A 112 14.75 -3.55 -8.04
CA GLN A 112 15.45 -4.79 -7.65
C GLN A 112 14.69 -5.57 -6.58
N ALA A 113 13.51 -5.09 -6.17
CA ALA A 113 12.72 -5.76 -5.15
C ALA A 113 12.13 -7.07 -5.66
N LEU A 114 12.01 -8.05 -4.77
CA LEU A 114 11.34 -9.31 -5.01
C LEU A 114 9.90 -9.06 -5.45
N LYS A 115 9.48 -9.78 -6.49
CA LYS A 115 8.10 -9.74 -7.03
C LYS A 115 7.42 -11.06 -6.70
N LEU A 116 7.03 -11.20 -5.44
CA LEU A 116 6.55 -12.45 -4.86
C LEU A 116 5.11 -12.78 -5.27
N ASN A 117 4.30 -11.76 -5.52
CA ASN A 117 2.86 -11.93 -5.75
C ASN A 117 2.51 -11.80 -7.22
N LYS A 118 1.39 -12.42 -7.63
CA LYS A 118 0.77 -12.17 -8.94
C LYS A 118 -0.38 -11.19 -8.77
N CYS A 119 -0.46 -10.19 -9.63
CA CYS A 119 -1.52 -9.18 -9.56
C CYS A 119 -2.90 -9.81 -9.85
N PRO A 120 -3.84 -9.80 -8.89
CA PRO A 120 -5.16 -10.44 -9.03
C PRO A 120 -6.19 -9.55 -9.73
N TYR A 121 -5.80 -8.34 -10.17
CA TYR A 121 -6.73 -7.38 -10.78
C TYR A 121 -7.44 -7.97 -11.99
N GLN A 122 -8.78 -7.94 -11.95
CA GLN A 122 -9.65 -8.33 -13.05
C GLN A 122 -10.04 -7.10 -13.89
N PHE A 123 -9.89 -7.20 -15.21
CA PHE A 123 -10.26 -6.11 -16.11
C PHE A 123 -11.78 -5.97 -16.21
N LYS A 124 -12.29 -4.75 -16.04
CA LYS A 124 -13.75 -4.46 -16.09
C LYS A 124 -14.28 -4.18 -17.49
N SER A 125 -13.40 -3.91 -18.46
CA SER A 125 -13.75 -3.52 -19.82
C SER A 125 -12.65 -3.93 -20.80
N GLY A 126 -12.97 -3.86 -22.10
CA GLY A 126 -12.05 -4.17 -23.20
C GLY A 126 -11.96 -5.67 -23.52
N LYS A 127 -11.03 -6.02 -24.43
CA LYS A 127 -10.86 -7.38 -24.97
C LYS A 127 -10.55 -8.44 -23.90
N ARG A 128 -9.97 -8.03 -22.77
CA ARG A 128 -9.57 -8.91 -21.65
C ARG A 128 -10.54 -8.85 -20.47
N LYS A 129 -11.78 -8.43 -20.67
CA LYS A 129 -12.79 -8.32 -19.61
C LYS A 129 -12.89 -9.63 -18.80
N ASN A 130 -13.00 -9.51 -17.48
CA ASN A 130 -13.03 -10.58 -16.49
C ASN A 130 -11.76 -11.44 -16.39
N GLN A 131 -10.73 -11.21 -17.21
CA GLN A 131 -9.45 -11.90 -17.07
C GLN A 131 -8.55 -11.23 -16.03
N PRO A 132 -7.69 -11.99 -15.33
CA PRO A 132 -6.72 -11.45 -14.39
C PRO A 132 -5.50 -10.86 -15.11
N CYS A 133 -4.81 -9.95 -14.41
CA CYS A 133 -3.57 -9.32 -14.89
C CYS A 133 -2.40 -10.32 -14.99
N ASN A 134 -2.22 -11.16 -13.96
CA ASN A 134 -1.15 -12.16 -13.82
C ASN A 134 0.30 -11.62 -13.86
N LYS A 135 0.52 -10.30 -13.86
CA LYS A 135 1.86 -9.72 -13.75
C LYS A 135 2.41 -9.90 -12.34
N PHE A 136 3.67 -10.34 -12.22
CA PHE A 136 4.38 -10.38 -10.94
C PHE A 136 4.57 -8.97 -10.35
N CYS A 137 4.26 -8.83 -9.06
CA CYS A 137 4.28 -7.57 -8.32
C CYS A 137 4.83 -7.76 -6.91
N CYS A 138 5.31 -6.65 -6.34
CA CYS A 138 5.92 -6.62 -5.02
C CYS A 138 4.89 -6.66 -3.88
N PHE A 139 3.66 -6.22 -4.16
CA PHE A 139 2.54 -6.14 -3.22
C PHE A 139 1.31 -6.82 -3.83
N GLU A 140 0.11 -6.46 -3.39
CA GLU A 140 -1.14 -6.99 -3.91
C GLU A 140 -1.34 -6.71 -5.41
N TYR A 141 -1.02 -5.50 -5.88
CA TYR A 141 -1.27 -5.09 -7.26
C TYR A 141 0.00 -4.62 -7.98
N CYS A 142 0.02 -4.74 -9.30
CA CYS A 142 1.10 -4.18 -10.10
C CYS A 142 1.05 -2.64 -10.08
N LYS A 143 2.20 -1.97 -10.32
CA LYS A 143 2.31 -0.50 -10.27
C LYS A 143 1.23 0.22 -11.11
N GLN A 144 0.90 -0.33 -12.27
CA GLN A 144 -0.14 0.22 -13.14
C GLN A 144 -1.52 0.15 -12.49
N HIS A 145 -1.85 -0.97 -11.87
CA HIS A 145 -3.15 -1.18 -11.22
C HIS A 145 -3.26 -0.49 -9.86
N LEU A 146 -2.16 -0.36 -9.09
CA LEU A 146 -2.11 0.48 -7.89
C LEU A 146 -2.50 1.92 -8.23
N ASN A 147 -1.80 2.53 -9.18
CA ASN A 147 -2.07 3.91 -9.61
C ASN A 147 -3.51 4.09 -10.10
N LEU A 148 -4.07 3.08 -10.75
CA LEU A 148 -5.44 3.11 -11.26
C LEU A 148 -6.49 2.97 -10.14
N LEU A 149 -6.23 2.16 -9.11
CA LEU A 149 -7.06 2.05 -7.92
C LEU A 149 -7.02 3.34 -7.09
N GLU A 150 -5.84 3.91 -6.88
CA GLU A 150 -5.66 5.20 -6.19
C GLU A 150 -6.46 6.31 -6.89
N LYS A 151 -6.31 6.46 -8.22
CA LYS A 151 -7.08 7.44 -9.00
C LYS A 151 -8.60 7.24 -8.89
N ARG A 152 -9.07 5.99 -8.76
CA ARG A 152 -10.50 5.69 -8.57
C ARG A 152 -10.98 6.06 -7.18
N ASN A 153 -10.17 5.84 -6.14
CA ASN A 153 -10.51 6.20 -4.77
C ASN A 153 -10.60 7.71 -4.59
N VAL A 154 -9.63 8.47 -5.11
CA VAL A 154 -9.67 9.94 -5.12
C VAL A 154 -10.94 10.46 -5.82
N LYS A 155 -11.33 9.85 -6.95
CA LYS A 155 -12.58 10.19 -7.65
C LYS A 155 -13.84 9.82 -6.88
N LYS A 156 -13.80 8.84 -5.98
CA LYS A 156 -14.94 8.47 -5.12
C LYS A 156 -15.05 9.42 -3.93
N GLU A 157 -13.94 9.78 -3.29
CA GLU A 157 -13.91 10.72 -2.16
C GLU A 157 -14.36 12.13 -2.60
N ASN A 158 -13.99 12.54 -3.82
CA ASN A 158 -14.43 13.83 -4.39
C ASN A 158 -15.88 13.83 -4.90
N LYS A 159 -16.70 12.79 -4.64
CA LYS A 159 -18.14 12.76 -4.97
C LYS A 159 -19.04 13.36 -3.89
N ASN A 160 -18.55 14.29 -3.07
CA ASN A 160 -19.45 15.28 -2.46
C ASN A 160 -19.98 16.20 -3.58
N ILE A 161 -20.98 15.71 -4.31
CA ILE A 161 -21.63 16.41 -5.42
C ILE A 161 -22.52 17.48 -4.80
N ILE A 162 -21.95 18.68 -4.61
CA ILE A 162 -22.74 19.85 -4.25
C ILE A 162 -23.60 20.21 -5.47
N LYS A 163 -24.92 20.21 -5.30
CA LYS A 163 -25.86 20.59 -6.35
C LYS A 163 -25.87 22.11 -6.51
N CYS A 164 -26.17 22.57 -7.71
CA CYS A 164 -26.35 24.00 -7.93
C CYS A 164 -27.59 24.50 -7.16
N THR A 165 -27.45 25.62 -6.46
CA THR A 165 -28.53 26.25 -5.69
C THR A 165 -29.35 27.27 -6.49
N ALA A 166 -28.97 27.58 -7.74
CA ALA A 166 -29.70 28.56 -8.54
C ALA A 166 -31.05 28.03 -9.04
N LEU A 167 -32.03 28.93 -9.11
CA LEU A 167 -33.33 28.69 -9.71
C LEU A 167 -33.27 28.97 -11.22
N THR A 168 -34.02 28.18 -11.98
CA THR A 168 -34.22 28.38 -13.42
C THR A 168 -35.28 29.45 -13.67
N ARG A 169 -35.41 29.94 -14.91
CA ARG A 169 -36.45 30.92 -15.29
C ARG A 169 -37.89 30.45 -15.03
N LYS A 170 -38.09 29.14 -14.86
CA LYS A 170 -39.39 28.51 -14.54
C LYS A 170 -39.57 28.26 -13.03
N GLY A 171 -38.72 28.83 -12.17
CA GLY A 171 -38.78 28.66 -10.70
C GLY A 171 -38.16 27.37 -10.16
N ASN A 172 -37.87 26.37 -11.01
CA ASN A 172 -37.32 25.09 -10.55
C ASN A 172 -35.82 25.17 -10.21
N GLN A 173 -35.38 24.40 -9.20
CA GLN A 173 -33.96 24.29 -8.86
C GLN A 173 -33.14 23.67 -9.99
N CYS A 174 -31.96 24.23 -10.23
CA CYS A 174 -31.05 23.75 -11.27
C CYS A 174 -30.54 22.33 -10.96
N SER A 175 -30.80 21.39 -11.87
CA SER A 175 -30.37 19.99 -11.73
C SER A 175 -28.87 19.76 -11.96
N ARG A 176 -28.10 20.81 -12.25
CA ARG A 176 -26.67 20.71 -12.58
C ARG A 176 -25.80 20.76 -11.32
N LYS A 177 -24.59 20.21 -11.43
CA LYS A 177 -23.60 20.21 -10.36
C LYS A 177 -22.98 21.59 -10.18
N SER A 178 -22.62 21.96 -8.95
CA SER A 178 -21.85 23.16 -8.69
C SER A 178 -20.46 23.05 -9.33
N PHE A 179 -19.87 24.18 -9.68
CA PHE A 179 -18.57 24.23 -10.33
C PHE A 179 -17.41 24.00 -9.35
N SER A 180 -17.60 24.33 -8.07
CA SER A 180 -16.62 24.16 -7.01
C SER A 180 -17.32 24.01 -5.65
N SER A 181 -16.60 23.50 -4.65
CA SER A 181 -17.05 23.50 -3.26
C SER A 181 -17.25 24.92 -2.70
N LEU A 182 -16.47 25.88 -3.19
CA LEU A 182 -16.51 27.29 -2.76
C LEU A 182 -17.56 28.12 -3.50
N GLN A 183 -18.20 27.57 -4.54
CA GLN A 183 -19.15 28.29 -5.38
C GLN A 183 -20.38 27.41 -5.63
N PRO A 184 -21.53 27.69 -4.98
CA PRO A 184 -22.72 26.83 -5.03
C PRO A 184 -23.47 26.90 -6.39
N PHE A 185 -22.85 27.46 -7.43
CA PHE A 185 -23.42 27.66 -8.75
C PHE A 185 -22.74 26.78 -9.80
N CYS A 186 -23.50 26.31 -10.78
CA CYS A 186 -22.94 25.61 -11.94
C CYS A 186 -22.14 26.57 -12.83
N LEU A 187 -21.33 26.04 -13.74
CA LEU A 187 -20.44 26.85 -14.60
C LEU A 187 -21.20 27.96 -15.36
N GLN A 188 -22.42 27.67 -15.83
CA GLN A 188 -23.23 28.66 -16.54
C GLN A 188 -23.74 29.76 -15.62
N HIS A 189 -24.29 29.41 -14.45
CA HIS A 189 -24.76 30.40 -13.47
C HIS A 189 -23.61 31.23 -12.89
N SER A 190 -22.42 30.64 -12.67
CA SER A 190 -21.24 31.38 -12.23
C SER A 190 -20.76 32.41 -13.27
N LYS A 191 -20.78 32.05 -14.56
CA LYS A 191 -20.43 32.99 -15.65
C LYS A 191 -21.43 34.14 -15.76
N LEU A 192 -22.73 33.87 -15.62
CA LEU A 192 -23.76 34.90 -15.63
C LEU A 192 -23.60 35.90 -14.48
N LEU A 193 -23.28 35.43 -13.27
CA LEU A 193 -23.00 36.29 -12.12
C LEU A 193 -21.76 37.17 -12.32
N LYS A 194 -20.69 36.63 -12.94
CA LYS A 194 -19.48 37.39 -13.26
C LYS A 194 -19.72 38.44 -14.34
N ASN A 195 -20.57 38.14 -15.33
CA ASN A 195 -20.88 39.08 -16.40
C ASN A 195 -21.81 40.21 -15.94
N LYS A 196 -22.72 39.97 -14.99
CA LYS A 196 -23.52 41.04 -14.35
C LYS A 196 -22.69 42.05 -13.56
N LYS A 197 -21.45 41.71 -13.16
CA LYS A 197 -20.52 42.62 -12.46
C LYS A 197 -19.64 43.47 -13.40
N LYS A 198 -19.78 43.31 -14.73
CA LYS A 198 -19.03 44.09 -15.73
C LYS A 198 -19.97 44.92 -16.60
N ILE A 199 -20.66 45.90 -16.02
CA ILE A 199 -21.22 47.03 -16.77
C ILE A 199 -21.02 48.27 -15.87
N PRO A 200 -20.25 49.29 -16.30
CA PRO A 200 -20.26 50.58 -15.64
C PRO A 200 -21.49 51.36 -16.10
N GLY A 201 -22.29 51.84 -15.15
CA GLY A 201 -23.34 52.85 -15.38
C GLY A 201 -24.72 52.30 -15.72
N THR A 202 -25.56 52.13 -14.68
CA THR A 202 -26.90 52.75 -14.52
C THR A 202 -27.69 51.97 -13.47
N ASN A 203 -28.28 52.71 -12.53
CA ASN A 203 -29.17 52.20 -11.48
C ASN A 203 -30.47 51.65 -12.10
N THR A 204 -30.91 50.49 -11.66
CA THR A 204 -32.26 50.27 -11.08
C THR A 204 -32.40 48.84 -10.55
N THR A 205 -32.98 48.78 -9.36
CA THR A 205 -33.30 47.62 -8.53
C THR A 205 -34.42 46.74 -9.11
N SER A 206 -34.27 45.41 -9.06
CA SER A 206 -35.26 44.55 -8.37
C SER A 206 -34.72 43.13 -8.09
N ILE A 207 -34.46 42.92 -6.79
CA ILE A 207 -34.88 41.80 -5.93
C ILE A 207 -34.74 40.36 -6.47
N CYS A 208 -33.86 39.60 -5.81
CA CYS A 208 -34.19 38.29 -5.22
C CYS A 208 -33.29 38.15 -3.98
N GLN A 209 -33.85 38.47 -2.81
CA GLN A 209 -33.20 38.33 -1.50
C GLN A 209 -33.07 36.84 -1.09
N PRO A 210 -32.12 36.51 -0.20
CA PRO A 210 -32.01 35.21 0.42
C PRO A 210 -33.02 35.09 1.58
N VAL A 211 -33.67 33.93 1.71
CA VAL A 211 -34.50 33.61 2.89
C VAL A 211 -33.64 32.84 3.88
N THR A 212 -33.32 33.50 4.98
CA THR A 212 -32.97 32.87 6.27
C THR A 212 -34.26 32.56 7.02
N ILE A 213 -34.35 31.30 7.46
CA ILE A 213 -35.25 30.62 8.43
C ILE A 213 -36.53 31.37 8.81
#